data_AF-A0A1C5SQQ2-F1
#
_entry.id   AF-A0A1C5SQQ2-F1
#
_cell.length_a   1.000
_cell.length_b   1.000
_cell.length_c   1.000
_cell.angle_alpha   90.00
_cell.angle_beta   90.00
_cell.angle_gamma   90.00
#
_symmetry.space_group_name_H-M   'P 1'
#
loop_
_entity.id
_entity.type
_entity.pdbx_description
1 polymer ?
#
loop_
_entity_poly.entity_id
_entity_poly.type
_entity_poly.pdbx_seq_one_letter_code
_entity_poly.pdbx_strand_id
1 'polypeptide(L)'
;MMNRKNGPMPRRAEPERQVIAVTDPSPYPPVEVDQKNTHLLVPLSLDLASASGELTAIYQYIYQSILLQESYPVIADTLRRIAIVEMHHMNILGQIMVKLGGSPRAISQFGGRATPWNGTMPSYTKEIKQMLQVDLKSEQDTYHRYLLQAHRISDPNISSILRRIALDEEIHIKIFERFLTEL
;
A
#
# COMPACT_ATOMS: atom_id res chain seq x y z
N MET A 1 -54.46 7.59 -34.22
CA MET A 1 -53.48 8.48 -33.56
C MET A 1 -53.69 8.36 -32.05
N MET A 2 -52.90 7.55 -31.35
CA MET A 2 -52.77 7.56 -29.88
C MET A 2 -51.52 6.78 -29.47
N ASN A 3 -50.59 7.51 -28.86
CA ASN A 3 -49.22 7.14 -28.52
C ASN A 3 -49.13 5.96 -27.54
N ARG A 4 -48.35 4.93 -27.89
CA ARG A 4 -47.77 4.01 -26.90
C ARG A 4 -46.62 4.74 -26.21
N LYS A 5 -46.79 5.05 -24.92
CA LYS A 5 -45.72 5.56 -24.07
C LYS A 5 -44.69 4.46 -23.84
N ASN A 6 -43.51 4.60 -24.42
CA ASN A 6 -42.33 3.82 -24.04
C ASN A 6 -41.87 4.31 -22.65
N GLY A 7 -42.25 3.57 -21.61
CA GLY A 7 -41.65 3.77 -20.28
C GLY A 7 -40.17 3.36 -20.30
N PRO A 8 -39.31 3.97 -19.46
CA PRO A 8 -37.92 3.57 -19.38
C PRO A 8 -37.82 2.10 -18.96
N MET A 9 -37.02 1.33 -19.69
CA MET A 9 -36.68 -0.05 -19.33
C MET A 9 -36.16 -0.08 -17.89
N PRO A 10 -36.56 -1.07 -17.07
CA PRO A 10 -36.00 -1.22 -15.74
C PRO A 10 -34.49 -1.41 -15.85
N ARG A 11 -33.72 -0.58 -15.11
CA ARG A 11 -32.27 -0.78 -14.96
C ARG A 11 -32.06 -2.20 -14.46
N ARG A 12 -31.33 -3.03 -15.21
CA ARG A 12 -30.78 -4.28 -14.68
C ARG A 12 -30.02 -3.91 -13.41
N ALA A 13 -30.36 -4.56 -12.30
CA ALA A 13 -29.52 -4.50 -11.11
C ALA A 13 -28.11 -4.92 -11.55
N GLU A 14 -27.14 -4.04 -11.35
CA GLU A 14 -25.74 -4.42 -11.50
C GLU A 14 -25.50 -5.59 -10.52
N PRO A 15 -24.87 -6.69 -10.95
CA PRO A 15 -24.52 -7.76 -10.01
C PRO A 15 -23.71 -7.13 -8.88
N GLU A 16 -24.03 -7.47 -7.62
CA GLU A 16 -23.27 -7.02 -6.45
C GLU A 16 -21.79 -7.25 -6.71
N ARG A 17 -21.03 -6.15 -6.89
CA ARG A 17 -19.58 -6.25 -7.05
C ARG A 17 -19.04 -6.85 -5.76
N GLN A 18 -18.50 -8.07 -5.86
CA GLN A 18 -17.81 -8.70 -4.75
C GLN A 18 -16.60 -7.84 -4.38
N VAL A 19 -16.69 -7.13 -3.26
CA VAL A 19 -15.65 -6.22 -2.78
C VAL A 19 -14.48 -7.06 -2.26
N ILE A 20 -13.35 -7.03 -2.96
CA ILE A 20 -12.11 -7.73 -2.56
C ILE A 20 -11.59 -7.08 -1.28
N ALA A 21 -11.46 -7.79 -0.16
CA ALA A 21 -10.85 -7.23 1.05
C ALA A 21 -9.36 -6.92 0.79
N VAL A 22 -8.90 -5.73 1.19
CA VAL A 22 -7.53 -5.24 0.98
C VAL A 22 -6.77 -5.01 2.29
N THR A 23 -7.32 -5.46 3.42
CA THR A 23 -6.70 -5.30 4.74
C THR A 23 -7.08 -6.47 5.62
N ASP A 24 -6.19 -6.81 6.55
CA ASP A 24 -6.44 -7.82 7.57
C ASP A 24 -7.51 -7.30 8.55
N PRO A 25 -8.47 -8.14 8.99
CA PRO A 25 -9.56 -7.68 9.85
C PRO A 25 -9.11 -7.38 11.29
N SER A 26 -7.93 -7.81 11.71
CA SER A 26 -7.43 -7.53 13.05
C SER A 26 -7.13 -6.03 13.22
N PRO A 27 -7.37 -5.45 14.41
CA PRO A 27 -7.11 -4.03 14.65
C PRO A 27 -5.61 -3.75 14.66
N TYR A 28 -5.21 -2.54 14.26
CA TYR A 28 -3.85 -2.05 14.51
C TYR A 28 -3.62 -1.87 16.02
N PRO A 29 -2.47 -2.32 16.56
CA PRO A 29 -2.06 -1.96 17.91
C PRO A 29 -1.94 -0.44 18.06
N PRO A 30 -2.03 0.10 19.29
CA PRO A 30 -1.73 1.50 19.55
C PRO A 30 -0.33 1.88 19.05
N VAL A 31 -0.22 3.02 18.38
CA VAL A 31 1.06 3.52 17.87
C VAL A 31 1.87 4.10 19.03
N GLU A 32 2.62 3.25 19.72
CA GLU A 32 3.46 3.61 20.87
C GLU A 32 4.91 3.17 20.68
N VAL A 33 5.80 3.78 21.46
CA VAL A 33 7.22 3.42 21.55
C VAL A 33 7.58 3.28 23.03
N ASP A 34 8.38 2.28 23.37
CA ASP A 34 8.84 2.02 24.74
C ASP A 34 9.79 3.12 25.23
N GLN A 35 10.71 3.52 24.36
CA GLN A 35 11.65 4.60 24.62
C GLN A 35 12.10 5.28 23.33
N LYS A 36 12.60 6.51 23.44
CA LYS A 36 13.21 7.20 22.29
C LYS A 36 14.43 6.41 21.80
N ASN A 37 14.45 6.08 20.51
CA ASN A 37 15.55 5.40 19.86
C ASN A 37 15.74 5.91 18.43
N THR A 38 16.65 6.88 18.26
CA THR A 38 16.89 7.52 16.96
C THR A 38 17.57 6.59 15.95
N HIS A 39 18.18 5.48 16.39
CA HIS A 39 18.76 4.48 15.49
C HIS A 39 17.72 3.81 14.58
N LEU A 40 16.45 3.80 14.99
CA LEU A 40 15.34 3.27 14.19
C LEU A 40 14.86 4.25 13.10
N LEU A 41 15.27 5.52 13.14
CA LEU A 41 14.84 6.50 12.14
C LEU A 41 15.37 6.18 10.73
N VAL A 42 16.56 5.60 10.62
CA VAL A 42 17.14 5.22 9.33
C VAL A 42 16.31 4.14 8.63
N PRO A 43 16.07 2.95 9.22
CA PRO A 43 15.22 1.95 8.57
C PRO A 43 13.79 2.46 8.32
N LEU A 44 13.18 3.17 9.27
CA LEU A 44 11.83 3.73 9.07
C LEU A 44 11.78 4.78 7.95
N SER A 45 12.85 5.54 7.71
CA SER A 45 12.91 6.48 6.58
C SER A 45 12.94 5.77 5.23
N LEU A 46 13.50 4.55 5.17
CA LEU A 46 13.49 3.73 3.96
C LEU A 46 12.09 3.17 3.72
N ASP A 47 11.45 2.67 4.77
CA ASP A 47 10.07 2.19 4.74
C ASP A 47 9.11 3.29 4.30
N LEU A 48 9.33 4.53 4.75
CA LEU A 48 8.46 5.67 4.42
C LEU A 48 8.65 6.16 2.97
N ALA A 49 9.90 6.42 2.55
CA ALA A 49 10.18 7.35 1.45
C ALA A 49 11.28 6.89 0.47
N SER A 50 11.57 5.59 0.42
CA SER A 50 12.44 5.01 -0.62
C SER A 50 11.64 4.52 -1.84
N ALA A 51 12.33 4.02 -2.86
CA ALA A 51 11.70 3.42 -4.04
C ALA A 51 10.91 2.14 -3.72
N SER A 52 11.14 1.53 -2.55
CA SER A 52 10.40 0.37 -2.05
C SER A 52 9.60 0.70 -0.78
N GLY A 53 9.30 2.00 -0.57
CA GLY A 53 8.60 2.49 0.61
C GLY A 53 7.17 2.93 0.31
N GLU A 54 6.41 3.19 1.36
CA GLU A 54 4.96 3.45 1.32
C GLU A 54 4.60 4.62 0.41
N LEU A 55 5.39 5.70 0.41
CA LEU A 55 5.13 6.84 -0.46
C LEU A 55 5.20 6.48 -1.95
N THR A 56 6.07 5.53 -2.32
CA THR A 56 6.17 5.03 -3.70
C THR A 56 4.98 4.15 -4.03
N ALA A 57 4.59 3.24 -3.13
CA ALA A 57 3.44 2.35 -3.31
C ALA A 57 2.13 3.15 -3.49
N ILE A 58 1.87 4.14 -2.61
CA ILE A 58 0.71 5.05 -2.71
C ILE A 58 0.62 5.66 -4.10
N TYR A 59 1.69 6.29 -4.58
CA TYR A 59 1.67 6.99 -5.87
C TYR A 59 1.52 6.00 -7.03
N GLN A 60 2.24 4.88 -6.98
CA GLN A 60 2.20 3.84 -8.01
C GLN A 60 0.80 3.27 -8.19
N TYR A 61 0.13 2.90 -7.09
CA TYR A 61 -1.22 2.32 -7.14
C TYR A 61 -2.27 3.35 -7.58
N ILE A 62 -2.14 4.61 -7.17
CA ILE A 62 -2.99 5.69 -7.70
C ILE A 62 -2.79 5.84 -9.21
N TYR A 63 -1.54 5.93 -9.67
CA TYR A 63 -1.21 6.07 -11.09
C TYR A 63 -1.79 4.93 -11.94
N GLN A 64 -1.53 3.69 -11.53
CA GLN A 64 -2.03 2.50 -12.22
C GLN A 64 -3.56 2.46 -12.22
N SER A 65 -4.21 2.80 -11.10
CA SER A 65 -5.67 2.84 -11.02
C SER A 65 -6.31 3.84 -11.99
N ILE A 66 -5.62 4.93 -12.32
CA ILE A 66 -6.09 5.91 -13.29
C ILE A 66 -6.01 5.32 -14.70
N LEU A 67 -4.90 4.66 -15.04
CA LEU A 67 -4.71 4.03 -16.34
C LEU A 67 -5.67 2.87 -16.60
N LEU A 68 -5.98 2.09 -15.57
CA LEU A 68 -6.74 0.85 -15.68
C LEU A 68 -8.25 1.03 -15.55
N GLN A 69 -8.73 2.24 -15.23
CA GLN A 69 -10.13 2.49 -14.89
C GLN A 69 -11.12 1.98 -15.95
N GLU A 70 -10.82 2.17 -17.23
CA GLU A 70 -11.72 1.76 -18.32
C GLU A 70 -11.57 0.29 -18.69
N SER A 71 -10.33 -0.21 -18.79
CA SER A 71 -10.05 -1.56 -19.28
C SER A 71 -10.19 -2.64 -18.20
N TYR A 72 -9.88 -2.31 -16.95
CA TYR A 72 -9.86 -3.25 -15.81
C TYR A 72 -10.44 -2.59 -14.54
N PRO A 73 -11.73 -2.23 -14.52
CA PRO A 73 -12.33 -1.42 -13.46
C PRO A 73 -12.27 -2.06 -12.06
N VAL A 74 -12.26 -3.40 -11.98
CA VAL A 74 -12.13 -4.13 -10.70
C VAL A 74 -10.71 -4.03 -10.14
N ILE A 75 -9.69 -4.20 -10.99
CA ILE A 75 -8.28 -4.04 -10.60
C ILE A 75 -8.02 -2.59 -10.21
N ALA A 76 -8.51 -1.64 -11.02
CA ALA A 76 -8.38 -0.22 -10.76
C ALA A 76 -9.00 0.20 -9.42
N ASP A 77 -10.21 -0.27 -9.10
CA ASP A 77 -10.83 -0.02 -7.79
C ASP A 77 -10.04 -0.64 -6.64
N THR A 78 -9.56 -1.86 -6.81
CA THR A 78 -8.77 -2.56 -5.80
C THR A 78 -7.45 -1.84 -5.52
N LEU A 79 -6.74 -1.38 -6.54
CA LEU A 79 -5.50 -0.61 -6.42
C LEU A 79 -5.72 0.70 -5.64
N ARG A 80 -6.82 1.43 -5.85
CA ARG A 80 -7.12 2.64 -5.05
C ARG A 80 -7.31 2.31 -3.58
N ARG A 81 -7.94 1.17 -3.30
CA ARG A 81 -8.22 0.74 -1.93
C ARG A 81 -6.94 0.27 -1.24
N ILE A 82 -6.06 -0.42 -1.95
CA ILE A 82 -4.68 -0.72 -1.48
C ILE A 82 -3.93 0.59 -1.21
N ALA A 83 -3.97 1.58 -2.12
CA ALA A 83 -3.31 2.87 -1.90
C ALA A 83 -3.78 3.59 -0.62
N ILE A 84 -5.06 3.44 -0.23
CA ILE A 84 -5.58 3.98 1.04
C ILE A 84 -4.97 3.25 2.25
N VAL A 85 -4.75 1.93 2.14
CA VAL A 85 -4.05 1.13 3.15
C VAL A 85 -2.58 1.59 3.25
N GLU A 86 -1.89 1.80 2.14
CA GLU A 86 -0.51 2.33 2.16
C GLU A 86 -0.41 3.74 2.74
N MET A 87 -1.42 4.59 2.50
CA MET A 87 -1.52 5.89 3.18
C MET A 87 -1.63 5.73 4.70
N HIS A 88 -2.32 4.70 5.16
CA HIS A 88 -2.41 4.39 6.59
C HIS A 88 -1.08 3.85 7.14
N HIS A 89 -0.40 2.95 6.42
CA HIS A 89 0.95 2.47 6.76
C HIS A 89 1.93 3.64 6.89
N MET A 90 1.99 4.52 5.89
CA MET A 90 2.82 5.72 5.91
C MET A 90 2.54 6.60 7.14
N ASN A 91 1.25 6.79 7.48
CA ASN A 91 0.86 7.57 8.65
C ASN A 91 1.28 6.93 9.97
N ILE A 92 1.19 5.59 10.09
CA ILE A 92 1.66 4.85 11.25
C ILE A 92 3.18 5.01 11.41
N LEU A 93 3.95 4.75 10.34
CA LEU A 93 5.41 4.90 10.35
C LEU A 93 5.80 6.33 10.74
N GLY A 94 5.10 7.32 10.21
CA GLY A 94 5.36 8.72 10.53
C GLY A 94 5.13 9.05 12.00
N GLN A 95 4.06 8.53 12.61
CA GLN A 95 3.81 8.67 14.05
C GLN A 95 4.90 8.00 14.90
N ILE A 96 5.36 6.80 14.52
CA ILE A 96 6.49 6.14 15.18
C ILE A 96 7.74 7.01 15.10
N MET A 97 8.08 7.53 13.92
CA MET A 97 9.24 8.41 13.73
C MET A 97 9.18 9.66 14.63
N VAL A 98 8.00 10.30 14.76
CA VAL A 98 7.81 11.44 15.66
C VAL A 98 8.05 11.04 17.12
N LYS A 99 7.46 9.93 17.57
CA LYS A 99 7.62 9.44 18.96
C LYS A 99 9.07 9.07 19.29
N LEU A 100 9.83 8.58 18.32
CA LEU A 100 11.27 8.32 18.44
C LEU A 100 12.14 9.60 18.47
N GLY A 101 11.54 10.77 18.26
CA GLY A 101 12.22 12.07 18.25
C GLY A 101 12.71 12.54 16.88
N GLY A 102 12.21 11.94 15.80
CA GLY A 102 12.51 12.32 14.42
C GLY A 102 11.41 13.12 13.74
N SER A 103 11.49 13.20 12.42
CA SER A 103 10.48 13.84 11.56
C SER A 103 10.27 12.99 10.30
N PRO A 104 9.01 12.70 9.91
CA PRO A 104 8.69 11.87 8.75
C PRO A 104 8.77 12.67 7.46
N ARG A 105 9.97 13.16 7.15
CA ARG A 105 10.23 13.84 5.88
C ARG A 105 10.18 12.82 4.76
N ALA A 106 9.73 13.23 3.58
CA ALA A 106 9.82 12.45 2.34
C ALA A 106 11.27 12.32 1.85
N ILE A 107 12.14 11.77 2.70
CA ILE A 107 13.58 11.60 2.51
C ILE A 107 13.95 10.27 3.13
N SER A 108 14.54 9.39 2.32
CA SER A 108 15.13 8.14 2.80
C SER A 108 16.60 8.34 3.14
N GLN A 109 17.09 7.61 4.15
CA GLN A 109 18.49 7.63 4.57
C GLN A 109 19.13 6.26 4.38
N PHE A 110 20.27 6.21 3.67
CA PHE A 110 21.06 4.99 3.51
C PHE A 110 22.53 5.32 3.34
N GLY A 111 23.41 4.62 4.08
CA GLY A 111 24.87 4.79 3.97
C GLY A 111 25.36 6.22 4.18
N GLY A 112 24.69 6.99 5.05
CA GLY A 112 25.00 8.41 5.30
C GLY A 112 24.52 9.39 4.22
N ARG A 113 23.81 8.91 3.19
CA ARG A 113 23.17 9.75 2.17
C ARG A 113 21.69 9.92 2.46
N ALA A 114 21.21 11.15 2.30
CA ALA A 114 19.80 11.51 2.36
C ALA A 114 19.27 11.73 0.95
N THR A 115 18.32 10.92 0.51
CA THR A 115 17.73 10.98 -0.83
C THR A 115 16.27 11.41 -0.71
N PRO A 116 15.90 12.62 -1.20
CA PRO A 116 14.50 13.02 -1.28
C PRO A 116 13.72 12.06 -2.18
N TRP A 117 12.54 11.66 -1.72
CA TRP A 117 11.58 11.00 -2.58
C TRP A 117 11.25 11.91 -3.77
N ASN A 118 11.13 11.33 -4.94
CA ASN A 118 10.80 12.08 -6.14
C ASN A 118 10.06 11.19 -7.14
N GLY A 119 9.50 11.83 -8.16
CA GLY A 119 8.66 11.18 -9.16
C GLY A 119 9.36 10.13 -10.03
N THR A 120 10.67 9.89 -9.91
CA THR A 120 11.35 8.81 -10.64
C THR A 120 11.38 7.49 -9.87
N MET A 121 10.88 7.44 -8.63
CA MET A 121 10.86 6.23 -7.81
C MET A 121 9.76 5.22 -8.20
N PRO A 122 8.51 5.65 -8.51
CA PRO A 122 7.46 4.73 -8.97
C PRO A 122 7.78 4.08 -10.31
N SER A 123 7.25 2.87 -10.51
CA SER A 123 7.21 2.22 -11.82
C SER A 123 6.10 2.82 -12.68
N TYR A 124 6.45 3.26 -13.90
CA TYR A 124 5.51 3.77 -14.90
C TYR A 124 5.31 2.79 -16.07
N THR A 125 5.50 1.48 -15.84
CA THR A 125 5.13 0.50 -16.87
C THR A 125 3.64 0.60 -17.17
N LYS A 126 3.29 0.42 -18.44
CA LYS A 126 1.91 0.54 -18.96
C LYS A 126 1.29 -0.80 -19.34
N GLU A 127 2.08 -1.87 -19.35
CA GLU A 127 1.60 -3.21 -19.64
C GLU A 127 1.09 -3.84 -18.34
N ILE A 128 -0.17 -4.29 -18.33
CA ILE A 128 -0.88 -4.71 -17.12
C ILE A 128 -0.21 -5.89 -16.42
N LYS A 129 0.26 -6.90 -17.16
CA LYS A 129 0.94 -8.04 -16.57
C LYS A 129 2.25 -7.63 -15.90
N GLN A 130 3.02 -6.74 -16.53
CA GLN A 130 4.24 -6.18 -15.97
C GLN A 130 3.97 -5.29 -14.75
N MET A 131 2.90 -4.47 -14.75
CA MET A 131 2.48 -3.70 -13.57
C MET A 131 2.30 -4.63 -12.37
N LEU A 132 1.42 -5.62 -12.50
CA LEU A 132 1.09 -6.54 -11.42
C LEU A 132 2.28 -7.39 -10.97
N GLN A 133 3.20 -7.73 -11.88
CA GLN A 133 4.45 -8.42 -11.51
C GLN A 133 5.37 -7.54 -10.67
N VAL A 134 5.47 -6.25 -11.00
CA VAL A 134 6.24 -5.27 -10.22
C VAL A 134 5.59 -5.05 -8.86
N ASP A 135 4.28 -4.91 -8.80
CA ASP A 135 3.53 -4.72 -7.56
C ASP A 135 3.66 -5.95 -6.65
N LEU A 136 3.41 -7.16 -7.18
CA LEU A 136 3.59 -8.41 -6.44
C LEU A 136 5.00 -8.53 -5.84
N LYS A 137 6.03 -8.24 -6.63
CA LYS A 137 7.41 -8.31 -6.15
C LYS A 137 7.67 -7.28 -5.05
N SER A 138 7.13 -6.08 -5.20
CA SER A 138 7.29 -5.00 -4.23
C SER A 138 6.63 -5.37 -2.90
N GLU A 139 5.43 -5.95 -2.93
CA GLU A 139 4.73 -6.42 -1.73
C GLU A 139 5.44 -7.59 -1.05
N GLN A 140 5.96 -8.56 -1.82
CA GLN A 140 6.77 -9.65 -1.26
C GLN A 140 7.99 -9.12 -0.51
N ASP A 141 8.70 -8.15 -1.11
CA ASP A 141 9.88 -7.55 -0.48
C ASP A 141 9.50 -6.73 0.76
N THR A 142 8.40 -5.99 0.71
CA THR A 142 7.85 -5.21 1.82
C THR A 142 7.41 -6.09 2.99
N TYR A 143 6.65 -7.16 2.72
CA TYR A 143 6.25 -8.18 3.69
C TYR A 143 7.46 -8.77 4.44
N HIS A 144 8.46 -9.26 3.70
CA HIS A 144 9.65 -9.86 4.29
C HIS A 144 10.48 -8.83 5.08
N ARG A 145 10.58 -7.60 4.56
CA ARG A 145 11.26 -6.49 5.24
C ARG A 145 10.60 -6.19 6.58
N TYR A 146 9.27 -6.08 6.64
CA TYR A 146 8.56 -5.81 7.90
C TYR A 146 8.72 -6.93 8.92
N LEU A 147 8.60 -8.19 8.52
CA LEU A 147 8.83 -9.31 9.43
C LEU A 147 10.26 -9.37 9.95
N LEU A 148 11.25 -9.10 9.10
CA LEU A 148 12.65 -9.07 9.49
C LEU A 148 12.92 -7.92 10.47
N GLN A 149 12.39 -6.73 10.20
CA GLN A 149 12.52 -5.58 11.11
C GLN A 149 11.84 -5.87 12.45
N ALA A 150 10.61 -6.38 12.45
CA ALA A 150 9.88 -6.75 13.67
C ALA A 150 10.55 -7.85 14.49
N HIS A 151 11.45 -8.63 13.90
CA HIS A 151 12.28 -9.59 14.62
C HIS A 151 13.53 -8.95 15.24
N ARG A 152 14.08 -7.90 14.60
CA ARG A 152 15.32 -7.25 15.03
C ARG A 152 15.10 -6.10 16.02
N ILE A 153 13.95 -5.43 15.95
CA ILE A 153 13.61 -4.32 16.83
C ILE A 153 13.23 -4.88 18.20
N SER A 154 13.91 -4.41 19.25
CA SER A 154 13.63 -4.85 20.63
C SER A 154 12.38 -4.20 21.23
N ASP A 155 11.95 -3.06 20.68
CA ASP A 155 10.72 -2.38 21.12
C ASP A 155 9.49 -3.23 20.72
N PRO A 156 8.73 -3.76 21.70
CA PRO A 156 7.62 -4.66 21.41
C PRO A 156 6.43 -3.92 20.76
N ASN A 157 6.25 -2.63 21.03
CA ASN A 157 5.16 -1.84 20.46
C ASN A 157 5.39 -1.67 18.96
N ILE A 158 6.59 -1.21 18.57
CA ILE A 158 6.98 -1.07 17.16
C ILE A 158 6.93 -2.43 16.45
N SER A 159 7.48 -3.47 17.07
CA SER A 159 7.49 -4.81 16.48
C SER A 159 6.08 -5.37 16.22
N SER A 160 5.14 -5.14 17.14
CA SER A 160 3.74 -5.56 16.96
C SER A 160 3.07 -4.84 15.80
N ILE A 161 3.34 -3.55 15.62
CA ILE A 161 2.79 -2.73 14.54
C ILE A 161 3.34 -3.20 13.19
N LEU A 162 4.65 -3.41 13.08
CA LEU A 162 5.27 -3.88 11.83
C LEU A 162 4.75 -5.27 11.43
N ARG A 163 4.52 -6.17 12.39
CA ARG A 163 3.88 -7.47 12.11
C ARG A 163 2.45 -7.30 11.61
N ARG A 164 1.71 -6.33 12.16
CA ARG A 164 0.35 -6.06 11.72
C ARG A 164 0.31 -5.48 10.31
N ILE A 165 1.20 -4.54 9.98
CA ILE A 165 1.35 -4.03 8.61
C ILE A 165 1.66 -5.19 7.66
N ALA A 166 2.58 -6.09 8.02
CA ALA A 166 2.89 -7.27 7.21
C ALA A 166 1.68 -8.17 6.90
N LEU A 167 0.63 -8.18 7.73
CA LEU A 167 -0.60 -8.93 7.42
C LEU A 167 -1.39 -8.31 6.25
N ASP A 168 -1.36 -6.98 6.11
CA ASP A 168 -1.96 -6.30 4.95
C ASP A 168 -1.15 -6.63 3.68
N GLU A 169 0.18 -6.61 3.76
CA GLU A 169 1.04 -6.94 2.61
C GLU A 169 0.85 -8.38 2.14
N GLU A 170 0.62 -9.32 3.07
CA GLU A 170 0.28 -10.69 2.72
C GLU A 170 -1.05 -10.78 1.93
N ILE A 171 -2.02 -9.93 2.26
CA ILE A 171 -3.28 -9.82 1.52
C ILE A 171 -3.04 -9.19 0.15
N HIS A 172 -2.22 -8.13 0.07
CA HIS A 172 -1.85 -7.49 -1.20
C HIS A 172 -1.16 -8.48 -2.15
N ILE A 173 -0.21 -9.29 -1.65
CA ILE A 173 0.43 -10.39 -2.39
C ILE A 173 -0.62 -11.32 -2.99
N LYS A 174 -1.56 -11.83 -2.17
CA LYS A 174 -2.62 -12.75 -2.62
C LYS A 174 -3.53 -12.13 -3.68
N ILE A 175 -3.80 -10.83 -3.57
CA ILE A 175 -4.58 -10.08 -4.57
C ILE A 175 -3.82 -10.02 -5.89
N PHE A 176 -2.54 -9.66 -5.88
CA PHE A 176 -1.75 -9.57 -7.11
C PHE A 176 -1.51 -10.93 -7.77
N GLU A 177 -1.27 -11.99 -6.99
CA GLU A 177 -1.21 -13.37 -7.50
C GLU A 177 -2.52 -13.79 -8.19
N ARG A 178 -3.66 -13.45 -7.56
CA ARG A 178 -4.98 -13.69 -8.13
C ARG A 178 -5.16 -12.93 -9.46
N PHE A 179 -4.88 -11.62 -9.49
CA PHE A 179 -5.01 -10.84 -10.72
C PHE A 179 -4.11 -11.33 -11.85
N LEU A 180 -2.89 -11.76 -11.54
CA LEU A 180 -1.98 -12.37 -12.53
C LEU A 180 -2.50 -13.70 -13.08
N THR A 181 -3.26 -14.45 -12.28
CA THR A 181 -3.88 -15.72 -12.71
C THR A 181 -5.14 -15.51 -13.55
N GLU A 182 -5.87 -14.41 -13.29
CA GLU A 182 -7.12 -14.06 -13.98
C GLU A 182 -6.94 -13.25 -15.27
N LEU A 183 -5.73 -12.73 -15.53
CA LEU A 183 -5.33 -12.07 -16.78
C LEU A 183 -5.22 -13.02 -17.97
#